data_AF-A0A1H0V931-F1
#
_entry.id   AF-A0A1H0V931-F1
#
_cell.length_a   1.000
_cell.length_b   1.000
_cell.length_c   1.000
_cell.angle_alpha   90.00
_cell.angle_beta   90.00
_cell.angle_gamma   90.00
#
_symmetry.space_group_name_H-M   'P 1'
#
loop_
_entity.id
_entity.type
_entity.pdbx_description
1 polymer ?
#
loop_
_entity_poly.entity_id
_entity_poly.type
_entity_poly.pdbx_seq_one_letter_code
_entity_poly.pdbx_strand_id
1 'polypeptide(L)'
;QFITENLGATLIRPDRKDEKHRFGNFGGIRQWIESVFDTLKGQLTLEQHGGRTLAGVYARVAARLFALAAGIWHNWHIDAPRKRSLIAYDH
;
A
#
# COMPACT_ATOMS: atom_id res chain seq x y z
N GLN A 1 -22.87 9.42 -3.64
CA GLN A 1 -23.50 9.81 -2.35
C GLN A 1 -23.08 8.94 -1.18
N PHE A 2 -23.01 7.60 -1.31
CA PHE A 2 -22.64 6.69 -0.20
C PHE A 2 -21.40 7.11 0.62
N ILE A 3 -20.30 7.49 -0.06
CA ILE A 3 -19.03 7.86 0.61
C ILE A 3 -19.16 9.12 1.47
N THR A 4 -19.90 10.13 1.00
CA THR A 4 -20.00 11.41 1.71
C THR A 4 -21.06 11.38 2.79
N GLU A 5 -22.18 10.70 2.53
CA GLU A 5 -23.36 10.73 3.42
C GLU A 5 -23.36 9.61 4.46
N ASN A 6 -22.91 8.40 4.12
CA ASN A 6 -22.96 7.25 5.04
C ASN A 6 -21.63 7.02 5.78
N LEU A 7 -20.51 7.36 5.15
CA LEU A 7 -19.17 7.16 5.74
C LEU A 7 -18.56 8.45 6.30
N GLY A 8 -19.24 9.60 6.15
CA GLY A 8 -18.73 10.89 6.61
C GLY A 8 -17.41 11.31 5.95
N ALA A 9 -17.11 10.77 4.77
CA ALA A 9 -15.81 10.96 4.12
C ALA A 9 -15.90 11.97 2.98
N THR A 10 -14.96 12.93 2.98
CA THR A 10 -14.82 13.92 1.91
C THR A 10 -13.98 13.34 0.78
N LEU A 11 -14.55 13.24 -0.41
CA LEU A 11 -13.82 12.78 -1.60
C LEU A 11 -12.93 13.92 -2.12
N ILE A 12 -11.62 13.76 -2.01
CA ILE A 12 -10.64 14.71 -2.53
C ILE A 12 -10.12 14.18 -3.87
N ARG A 13 -10.06 15.05 -4.89
CA ARG A 13 -9.53 14.72 -6.21
C ARG A 13 -8.40 15.69 -6.59
N PRO A 14 -7.48 15.27 -7.47
CA PRO A 14 -6.52 16.19 -8.07
C PRO A 14 -7.23 17.30 -8.85
N ASP A 15 -6.66 18.50 -8.78
CA ASP A 15 -7.13 19.64 -9.57
C ASP A 15 -6.97 19.32 -11.06
N ARG A 16 -7.99 19.61 -11.86
CA ARG A 16 -7.90 19.47 -13.31
C ARG A 16 -6.96 20.54 -13.88
N LYS A 17 -6.32 20.26 -15.02
CA LYS A 17 -5.38 21.20 -15.69
C LYS A 17 -5.99 22.60 -15.93
N ASP A 18 -7.31 22.66 -16.06
CA ASP A 18 -8.10 23.85 -16.39
C ASP A 18 -8.73 24.50 -15.15
N GLU A 19 -8.51 23.93 -13.94
CA GLU A 19 -9.06 24.41 -12.67
C GLU A 19 -8.01 25.22 -11.88
N LYS A 20 -8.50 26.17 -11.07
CA LYS A 20 -7.63 26.95 -10.17
C LYS A 20 -7.09 26.02 -9.08
N HIS A 21 -5.77 26.01 -8.90
CA HIS A 21 -5.09 25.13 -7.96
C HIS A 21 -5.62 25.29 -6.53
N ARG A 22 -6.13 24.22 -5.93
CA ARG A 22 -6.83 24.21 -4.64
C ARG A 22 -6.39 23.07 -3.73
N PHE A 23 -6.11 21.89 -4.28
CA PHE A 23 -5.79 20.69 -3.50
C PHE A 23 -4.36 20.16 -3.71
N GLY A 24 -3.59 20.72 -4.64
CA GLY A 24 -2.18 20.35 -4.80
C GLY A 24 -1.95 19.15 -5.72
N ASN A 25 -0.68 18.74 -5.85
CA ASN A 25 -0.28 17.57 -6.62
C ASN A 25 -0.34 16.29 -5.76
N PHE A 26 -1.32 15.43 -6.01
CA PHE A 26 -1.45 14.11 -5.36
C PHE A 26 -0.44 13.07 -5.89
N GLY A 27 0.40 13.43 -6.86
CA GLY A 27 1.37 12.55 -7.50
C GLY A 27 2.27 11.82 -6.51
N GLY A 28 2.74 12.49 -5.45
CA GLY A 28 3.59 11.85 -4.43
C GLY A 28 2.87 10.76 -3.63
N ILE A 29 1.61 10.98 -3.25
CA ILE A 29 0.79 9.99 -2.53
C ILE A 29 0.46 8.83 -3.47
N ARG A 30 0.10 9.13 -4.72
CA ARG A 30 -0.16 8.12 -5.74
C ARG A 30 1.07 7.24 -5.98
N GLN A 31 2.24 7.84 -6.13
CA GLN A 31 3.49 7.12 -6.35
C GLN A 31 3.88 6.27 -5.14
N TRP A 32 3.60 6.75 -3.93
CA TRP A 32 3.80 5.96 -2.72
C TRP A 32 2.87 4.74 -2.67
N ILE A 33 1.59 4.91 -3.01
CA ILE A 33 0.61 3.82 -3.10
C ILE A 33 1.03 2.82 -4.19
N GLU A 34 1.40 3.31 -5.38
CA GLU A 34 1.88 2.49 -6.49
C GLU A 34 3.14 1.70 -6.09
N SER A 35 4.10 2.31 -5.37
CA SER A 35 5.30 1.62 -4.86
C SER A 35 4.96 0.52 -3.85
N VAL A 36 3.97 0.74 -2.98
CA VAL A 36 3.47 -0.31 -2.09
C VAL A 36 2.85 -1.44 -2.93
N PHE A 37 1.92 -1.14 -3.83
CA PHE A 37 1.28 -2.15 -4.68
C PHE A 37 2.26 -2.92 -5.56
N ASP A 38 3.30 -2.27 -6.07
CA ASP A 38 4.34 -2.90 -6.88
C ASP A 38 5.17 -3.88 -6.04
N THR A 39 5.51 -3.50 -4.79
CA THR A 39 6.13 -4.39 -3.80
C THR A 39 5.22 -5.59 -3.50
N LEU A 40 3.91 -5.36 -3.36
CA LEU A 40 2.93 -6.43 -3.14
C LEU A 40 2.79 -7.37 -4.35
N LYS A 41 2.85 -6.86 -5.58
CA LYS A 41 2.75 -7.71 -6.78
C LYS A 41 4.03 -8.50 -7.03
N GLY A 42 5.18 -7.84 -6.92
CA GLY A 42 6.51 -8.42 -7.12
C GLY A 42 6.97 -9.31 -5.96
N GLN A 43 7.42 -8.70 -4.84
CA GLN A 43 7.99 -9.44 -3.71
C GLN A 43 7.02 -10.42 -3.08
N LEU A 44 5.72 -10.08 -3.06
CA LEU A 44 4.70 -10.94 -2.45
C LEU A 44 4.01 -11.87 -3.46
N THR A 45 4.50 -11.85 -4.71
CA THR A 45 4.17 -12.78 -5.79
C THR A 45 2.67 -13.03 -5.90
N LEU A 46 1.86 -11.96 -5.81
CA LEU A 46 0.41 -12.07 -5.88
C LEU A 46 -0.03 -12.60 -7.25
N GLU A 47 0.77 -12.42 -8.29
CA GLU A 47 0.49 -12.97 -9.63
C GLU A 47 0.87 -14.45 -9.75
N GLN A 48 1.78 -14.94 -8.89
CA GLN A 48 2.16 -16.37 -8.80
C GLN A 48 1.88 -16.89 -7.39
N HIS A 49 0.73 -16.52 -6.83
CA HIS A 49 0.38 -16.79 -5.43
C HIS A 49 0.30 -18.31 -5.12
N GLY A 50 0.32 -19.19 -6.14
CA GLY A 50 0.35 -20.66 -5.99
C GLY A 50 -0.90 -21.23 -5.30
N GLY A 51 -1.95 -20.43 -5.23
CA GLY A 51 -3.16 -20.70 -4.47
C GLY A 51 -4.14 -21.47 -5.34
N ARG A 52 -4.44 -22.71 -4.94
CA ARG A 52 -5.39 -23.58 -5.65
C ARG A 52 -6.86 -23.35 -5.24
N THR A 53 -7.10 -22.49 -4.25
CA THR A 53 -8.43 -22.14 -3.72
C THR A 53 -8.49 -20.66 -3.31
N LEU A 54 -9.66 -20.02 -3.42
CA LEU A 54 -9.87 -18.60 -3.04
C LEU A 54 -9.44 -18.30 -1.60
N ALA A 55 -9.84 -19.13 -0.64
CA ALA A 55 -9.42 -18.99 0.76
C ALA A 55 -7.89 -19.04 0.91
N GLY A 56 -7.22 -19.93 0.16
CA GLY A 56 -5.77 -20.02 0.14
C GLY A 56 -5.08 -18.79 -0.49
N VAL A 57 -5.74 -18.11 -1.43
CA VAL A 57 -5.25 -16.82 -1.95
C VAL A 57 -5.35 -15.75 -0.88
N TYR A 58 -6.52 -15.60 -0.25
CA TYR A 58 -6.72 -14.60 0.81
C TYR A 58 -5.73 -14.75 1.97
N ALA A 59 -5.55 -15.97 2.47
CA ALA A 59 -4.61 -16.24 3.56
C ALA A 59 -3.17 -15.85 3.19
N ARG A 60 -2.75 -16.15 1.97
CA ARG A 60 -1.41 -15.83 1.46
C ARG A 60 -1.21 -14.34 1.20
N VAL A 61 -2.24 -13.62 0.73
CA VAL A 61 -2.20 -12.16 0.58
C VAL A 61 -2.11 -11.49 1.96
N ALA A 62 -2.96 -11.92 2.89
CA ALA A 62 -3.01 -11.37 4.24
C ALA A 62 -1.69 -11.58 4.99
N ALA A 63 -1.14 -12.81 4.99
CA ALA A 63 0.13 -13.12 5.65
C ALA A 63 1.28 -12.24 5.14
N ARG A 64 1.29 -11.98 3.84
CA ARG A 64 2.30 -11.17 3.17
C ARG A 64 2.18 -9.68 3.50
N LEU A 65 0.95 -9.16 3.55
CA LEU A 65 0.68 -7.80 4.06
C LEU A 65 1.10 -7.65 5.52
N PHE A 66 0.81 -8.64 6.36
CA PHE A 66 1.23 -8.64 7.76
C PHE A 66 2.76 -8.69 7.91
N ALA A 67 3.46 -9.50 7.10
CA ALA A 67 4.92 -9.55 7.10
C ALA A 67 5.54 -8.19 6.75
N LEU A 68 5.03 -7.50 5.71
CA LEU A 68 5.45 -6.15 5.36
C LEU A 68 5.24 -5.16 6.52
N ALA A 69 4.04 -5.17 7.11
CA ALA A 69 3.72 -4.28 8.23
C ALA A 69 4.62 -4.56 9.45
N ALA A 70 4.87 -5.83 9.77
CA ALA A 70 5.73 -6.25 10.86
C ALA A 70 7.20 -5.83 10.63
N GLY A 71 7.73 -6.00 9.43
CA GLY A 71 9.09 -5.59 9.08
C GLY A 71 9.28 -4.08 9.18
N ILE A 72 8.31 -3.30 8.70
CA ILE A 72 8.31 -1.83 8.86
C ILE A 72 8.24 -1.46 10.35
N TRP A 73 7.34 -2.07 11.11
CA TRP A 73 7.19 -1.80 12.54
C TRP A 73 8.46 -2.14 13.32
N HIS A 74 9.10 -3.27 13.02
CA HIS A 74 10.37 -3.65 13.62
C HIS A 74 11.46 -2.62 13.32
N ASN A 75 11.59 -2.19 12.05
CA ASN A 75 12.54 -1.15 11.64
C ASN A 75 12.32 0.19 12.37
N TRP A 76 11.07 0.51 12.71
CA TRP A 76 10.75 1.64 13.57
C TRP A 76 11.25 1.44 15.00
N HIS A 77 11.02 0.26 15.57
CA HIS A 77 11.39 -0.07 16.95
C HIS A 77 12.91 -0.08 17.19
N ILE A 78 13.71 -0.46 16.19
CA ILE A 78 15.18 -0.49 16.28
C ILE A 78 15.84 0.81 15.79
N ASP A 79 15.04 1.83 15.52
CA ASP A 79 15.46 3.09 14.91
C ASP A 79 16.32 2.93 13.63
N ALA A 80 15.98 1.98 12.77
CA ALA A 80 16.74 1.72 11.55
C ALA A 80 16.82 2.96 10.63
N PRO A 81 17.95 3.22 9.94
CA PRO A 81 18.11 4.40 9.09
C PRO A 81 17.14 4.43 7.89
N ARG A 82 16.64 3.27 7.44
CA ARG A 82 15.61 3.16 6.39
C ARG A 82 14.44 2.30 6.86
N LYS A 83 13.38 2.94 7.35
CA LYS A 83 12.21 2.28 7.97
C LYS A 83 11.46 1.31 7.07
N ARG A 84 11.48 1.55 5.75
CA ARG A 84 10.77 0.75 4.74
C ARG A 84 11.66 -0.25 3.99
N SER A 85 12.95 -0.32 4.33
CA SER A 85 13.83 -1.31 3.71
C SER A 85 13.52 -2.69 4.26
N LEU A 86 13.24 -3.65 3.38
CA LEU A 86 13.01 -5.04 3.75
C LEU A 86 14.17 -5.97 3.38
N ILE A 87 15.28 -5.43 2.88
CA ILE A 87 16.44 -6.20 2.40
C ILE A 87 16.98 -7.14 3.49
N ALA A 88 16.92 -6.73 4.76
CA ALA A 88 17.36 -7.54 5.89
C ALA A 88 16.47 -8.76 6.19
N TYR A 89 15.28 -8.85 5.59
CA TYR A 89 14.33 -9.95 5.74
C TYR A 89 14.19 -10.80 4.47
N ASP A 90 14.96 -10.48 3.43
CA ASP A 90 15.03 -11.26 2.21
C ASP A 90 15.91 -12.49 2.50
N HIS A 91 15.35 -13.70 2.31
CA HIS A 91 15.99 -14.98 2.62
C HIS A 91 16.19 -15.80 1.35
#